data_AF-A0A359KGD9-F1
#
_entry.id   AF-A0A359KGD9-F1
#
_cell.length_a   1.000
_cell.length_b   1.000
_cell.length_c   1.000
_cell.angle_alpha   90.00
_cell.angle_beta   90.00
_cell.angle_gamma   90.00
#
_symmetry.space_group_name_H-M   'P 1'
#
loop_
_entity.id
_entity.type
_entity.pdbx_description
1 polymer ?
#
loop_
_entity_poly.entity_id
_entity_poly.type
_entity_poly.pdbx_seq_one_letter_code
_entity_poly.pdbx_strand_id
1 'polypeptide(L)'
;QQSRIYSRWSGWLTSDDHVTRLNMLLLGPHGPATRAMVALVPADRQAVANTVMALRTAYAPDVIVSGLSPAQANDPAVVLERVRLLRSAGRQSEAFPLLSALPAAPSHADGQNTLWSERRNYFLDALQQGNARAAYAAMNGHGFPSGERKVDAEFFAGWVALTKLNDPATAAQHFEVLRNASSTPITQGRALYWLGRAAEARGDREGAQRWYQAGAEHWQTFYGQLAAEKAG
;
A
#
# COMPACT_ATOMS: atom_id res chain seq x y z
N GLN A 1 25.64 16.36 -6.12
CA GLN A 1 24.39 17.14 -6.19
C GLN A 1 23.75 17.34 -4.80
N GLN A 2 23.65 16.33 -3.94
CA GLN A 2 23.11 16.47 -2.57
C GLN A 2 23.88 17.44 -1.67
N SER A 3 25.22 17.42 -1.69
CA SER A 3 26.04 18.38 -0.94
C SER A 3 25.80 19.84 -1.35
N ARG A 4 25.49 20.09 -2.64
CA ARG A 4 25.18 21.43 -3.17
C ARG A 4 23.79 21.94 -2.78
N ILE A 5 22.82 21.04 -2.64
CA ILE A 5 21.47 21.39 -2.14
C ILE A 5 21.57 21.70 -0.64
N TYR A 6 22.25 20.84 0.12
CA TYR A 6 22.45 21.06 1.56
C TYR A 6 23.20 22.37 1.83
N SER A 7 24.30 22.65 1.13
CA SER A 7 25.07 23.89 1.33
C SER A 7 24.29 25.18 1.04
N ARG A 8 23.24 25.11 0.21
CA ARG A 8 22.44 26.27 -0.19
C ARG A 8 21.20 26.48 0.68
N TRP A 9 20.67 25.41 1.29
CA TRP A 9 19.39 25.42 1.99
C TRP A 9 19.49 24.93 3.44
N SER A 10 20.69 24.70 3.98
CA SER A 10 20.90 24.15 5.33
C SER A 10 20.22 24.95 6.45
N GLY A 11 20.09 26.27 6.31
CA GLY A 11 19.38 27.12 7.28
C GLY A 11 17.85 26.96 7.29
N TRP A 12 17.29 26.22 6.33
CA TRP A 12 15.84 26.05 6.12
C TRP A 12 15.38 24.60 6.32
N LEU A 13 16.32 23.65 6.43
CA LEU A 13 16.03 22.23 6.61
C LEU A 13 16.09 21.87 8.10
N THR A 14 15.04 21.22 8.58
CA THR A 14 14.93 20.74 9.95
C THR A 14 15.42 19.29 10.07
N SER A 15 15.62 18.82 11.30
CA SER A 15 15.88 17.39 11.55
C SER A 15 14.75 16.50 11.04
N ASP A 16 13.50 16.96 11.14
CA ASP A 16 12.32 16.24 10.66
C ASP A 16 12.30 16.11 9.13
N ASP A 17 12.78 17.13 8.40
CA ASP A 17 12.95 17.05 6.95
C ASP A 17 13.98 15.98 6.56
N HIS A 18 15.05 15.86 7.35
CA HIS A 18 16.06 14.83 7.13
C HIS A 18 15.52 13.42 7.41
N VAL A 19 14.74 13.25 8.47
CA VAL A 19 14.07 11.98 8.80
C VAL A 19 13.09 11.60 7.69
N THR A 20 12.25 12.53 7.24
CA THR A 20 11.27 12.32 6.17
C THR A 20 11.95 11.88 4.88
N ARG A 21 13.02 12.59 4.49
CA ARG A 21 13.80 12.25 3.30
C ARG A 21 14.48 10.89 3.41
N LEU A 22 15.07 10.56 4.56
CA LEU A 22 15.69 9.26 4.79
C LEU A 22 14.66 8.14 4.69
N ASN A 23 13.49 8.29 5.33
CA ASN A 23 12.42 7.30 5.31
C ASN A 23 11.96 6.98 3.89
N MET A 24 11.77 8.01 3.07
CA MET A 24 11.46 7.85 1.65
C MET A 24 12.58 7.07 0.93
N LEU A 25 13.85 7.44 1.12
CA LEU A 25 14.98 6.80 0.46
C LEU A 25 15.21 5.34 0.87
N LEU A 26 14.85 4.96 2.10
CA LEU A 26 15.00 3.58 2.59
C LEU A 26 14.10 2.59 1.83
N LEU A 27 13.00 3.07 1.23
CA LEU A 27 12.06 2.24 0.47
C LEU A 27 12.55 1.94 -0.97
N GLY A 28 13.59 2.62 -1.43
CA GLY A 28 14.24 2.41 -2.73
C GLY A 28 15.63 1.79 -2.61
N PRO A 29 16.40 1.73 -3.72
CA PRO A 29 17.80 1.31 -3.70
C PRO A 29 18.64 2.15 -2.73
N HIS A 30 19.52 1.49 -1.96
CA HIS A 30 20.34 2.17 -0.95
C HIS A 30 21.66 2.70 -1.55
N GLY A 31 21.59 3.89 -2.13
CA GLY A 31 22.74 4.55 -2.76
C GLY A 31 23.54 5.46 -1.83
N PRO A 32 24.52 6.20 -2.37
CA PRO A 32 25.26 7.23 -1.64
C PRO A 32 24.36 8.27 -0.99
N ALA A 33 23.21 8.58 -1.61
CA ALA A 33 22.27 9.56 -1.09
C ALA A 33 21.61 9.11 0.22
N THR A 34 21.22 7.84 0.32
CA THR A 34 20.68 7.24 1.55
C THR A 34 21.72 7.30 2.66
N ARG A 35 22.97 6.88 2.38
CA ARG A 35 24.08 6.92 3.35
C ARG A 35 24.38 8.32 3.86
N ALA A 36 24.39 9.31 2.98
CA ALA A 36 24.59 10.69 3.38
C ALA A 36 23.46 11.22 4.28
N MET A 37 22.23 10.76 4.11
CA MET A 37 21.11 11.14 4.96
C MET A 37 21.17 10.51 6.36
N VAL A 38 21.74 9.31 6.50
CA VAL A 38 21.88 8.65 7.82
C VAL A 38 22.65 9.54 8.79
N ALA A 39 23.73 10.19 8.36
CA ALA A 39 24.53 11.05 9.23
C ALA A 39 23.80 12.34 9.70
N LEU A 40 22.62 12.65 9.13
CA LEU A 40 21.89 13.90 9.37
C LEU A 40 20.63 13.71 10.24
N VAL A 41 20.33 12.47 10.65
CA VAL A 41 19.14 12.17 11.47
C VAL A 41 19.51 11.83 12.91
N PRO A 42 18.56 11.89 13.87
CA PRO A 42 18.79 11.48 15.26
C PRO A 42 19.23 10.02 15.40
N ALA A 43 19.95 9.70 16.49
CA ALA A 43 20.67 8.42 16.66
C ALA A 43 19.76 7.18 16.61
N ASP A 44 18.54 7.28 17.13
CA ASP A 44 17.51 6.25 17.05
C ASP A 44 17.11 5.96 15.60
N ARG A 45 16.93 7.01 14.78
CA ARG A 45 16.66 6.86 13.35
C ARG A 45 17.87 6.32 12.59
N GLN A 46 19.09 6.70 12.97
CA GLN A 46 20.31 6.12 12.41
C GLN A 46 20.35 4.61 12.63
N ALA A 47 20.02 4.14 13.85
CA ALA A 47 19.99 2.73 14.17
C ALA A 47 19.02 1.95 13.26
N VAL A 48 17.78 2.46 13.08
CA VAL A 48 16.80 1.86 12.17
C VAL A 48 17.31 1.82 10.73
N ALA A 49 17.85 2.93 10.22
CA ALA A 49 18.35 3.00 8.85
C ALA A 49 19.50 2.02 8.59
N ASN A 50 20.42 1.89 9.55
CA ASN A 50 21.52 0.93 9.49
C ASN A 50 21.01 -0.52 9.51
N THR A 51 20.01 -0.84 10.34
CA THR A 51 19.34 -2.16 10.32
C THR A 51 18.74 -2.46 8.95
N VAL A 52 17.95 -1.54 8.39
CA VAL A 52 17.30 -1.70 7.08
C VAL A 52 18.33 -1.93 5.97
N MET A 53 19.42 -1.17 5.99
CA MET A 53 20.51 -1.35 5.03
C MET A 53 21.24 -2.69 5.22
N ALA A 54 21.47 -3.12 6.46
CA ALA A 54 22.15 -4.38 6.78
C ALA A 54 21.32 -5.60 6.33
N LEU A 55 19.99 -5.57 6.52
CA LEU A 55 19.08 -6.66 6.15
C LEU A 55 19.15 -7.01 4.66
N ARG A 56 19.41 -6.04 3.77
CA ARG A 56 19.46 -6.28 2.32
C ARG A 56 20.63 -7.13 1.84
N THR A 57 21.71 -7.19 2.63
CA THR A 57 22.94 -7.89 2.25
C THR A 57 23.35 -8.93 3.29
N ALA A 58 22.52 -9.15 4.31
CA ALA A 58 22.82 -10.06 5.40
C ALA A 58 22.83 -11.51 4.91
N TYR A 59 23.88 -12.26 5.28
CA TYR A 59 23.92 -13.70 5.08
C TYR A 59 22.92 -14.43 6.00
N ALA A 60 22.78 -13.95 7.24
CA ALA A 60 21.86 -14.48 8.24
C ALA A 60 20.89 -13.38 8.75
N PRO A 61 19.94 -12.94 7.91
CA PRO A 61 19.04 -11.82 8.23
C PRO A 61 18.17 -12.09 9.46
N ASP A 62 17.79 -13.35 9.72
CA ASP A 62 16.98 -13.73 10.88
C ASP A 62 17.68 -13.42 12.22
N VAL A 63 19.02 -13.46 12.27
CA VAL A 63 19.81 -13.07 13.46
C VAL A 63 19.71 -11.56 13.72
N ILE A 64 19.67 -10.75 12.65
CA ILE A 64 19.45 -9.30 12.79
C ILE A 64 18.03 -9.05 13.29
N VAL A 65 17.04 -9.73 12.70
CA VAL A 65 15.61 -9.57 13.06
C VAL A 65 15.34 -9.98 14.52
N SER A 66 15.95 -11.06 15.01
CA SER A 66 15.75 -11.53 16.38
C SER A 66 16.35 -10.60 17.44
N GLY A 67 17.36 -9.80 17.07
CA GLY A 67 17.97 -8.80 17.95
C GLY A 67 17.24 -7.46 18.00
N LEU A 68 16.17 -7.26 17.23
CA LEU A 68 15.43 -5.99 17.21
C LEU A 68 14.55 -5.83 18.44
N SER A 69 14.51 -4.60 18.97
CA SER A 69 13.46 -4.22 19.92
C SER A 69 12.07 -4.27 19.24
N PRO A 70 10.97 -4.41 20.00
CA PRO A 70 9.62 -4.38 19.44
C PRO A 70 9.32 -3.13 18.60
N ALA A 71 9.86 -1.97 19.00
CA ALA A 71 9.70 -0.73 18.25
C ALA A 71 10.43 -0.76 16.90
N GLN A 72 11.67 -1.26 16.87
CA GLN A 72 12.43 -1.41 15.62
C GLN A 72 11.82 -2.45 14.70
N ALA A 73 11.36 -3.58 15.25
CA ALA A 73 10.76 -4.66 14.46
C ALA A 73 9.47 -4.24 13.75
N ASN A 74 8.74 -3.26 14.31
CA ASN A 74 7.51 -2.70 13.77
C ASN A 74 7.73 -1.41 12.96
N ASP A 75 8.97 -0.93 12.80
CA ASP A 75 9.25 0.21 11.93
C ASP A 75 8.88 -0.13 10.47
N PRO A 76 8.13 0.71 9.75
CA PRO A 76 7.68 0.39 8.40
C PRO A 76 8.82 0.06 7.42
N ALA A 77 9.98 0.71 7.53
CA ALA A 77 11.12 0.42 6.66
C ALA A 77 11.73 -0.96 6.99
N VAL A 78 11.76 -1.34 8.26
CA VAL A 78 12.18 -2.69 8.69
C VAL A 78 11.18 -3.74 8.26
N VAL A 79 9.88 -3.47 8.43
CA VAL A 79 8.80 -4.37 7.99
C VAL A 79 8.90 -4.67 6.49
N LEU A 80 9.16 -3.65 5.66
CA LEU A 80 9.36 -3.87 4.23
C LEU A 80 10.50 -4.87 3.94
N GLU A 81 11.64 -4.75 4.62
CA GLU A 81 12.74 -5.71 4.43
C GLU A 81 12.39 -7.10 4.98
N ARG A 82 11.70 -7.18 6.13
CA ARG A 82 11.26 -8.46 6.71
C ARG A 82 10.32 -9.22 5.78
N VAL A 83 9.35 -8.56 5.17
CA VAL A 83 8.45 -9.25 4.22
C VAL A 83 9.23 -9.73 2.99
N ARG A 84 10.14 -8.92 2.44
CA ARG A 84 10.96 -9.32 1.28
C ARG A 84 11.82 -10.54 1.58
N LEU A 85 12.44 -10.57 2.77
CA LEU A 85 13.25 -11.69 3.24
C LEU A 85 12.42 -12.96 3.37
N LEU A 86 11.28 -12.88 4.07
CA LEU A 86 10.36 -14.02 4.23
C LEU A 86 9.89 -14.54 2.87
N ARG A 87 9.57 -13.65 1.93
CA ARG A 87 9.19 -14.03 0.57
C ARG A 87 10.32 -14.74 -0.16
N SER A 88 11.55 -14.20 -0.13
CA SER A 88 12.70 -14.83 -0.79
C SER A 88 13.05 -16.21 -0.22
N ALA A 89 12.70 -16.45 1.04
CA ALA A 89 12.90 -17.73 1.73
C ALA A 89 11.72 -18.72 1.56
N GLY A 90 10.68 -18.37 0.78
CA GLY A 90 9.48 -19.21 0.64
C GLY A 90 8.60 -19.28 1.89
N ARG A 91 8.79 -18.34 2.83
CA ARG A 91 8.13 -18.23 4.14
C ARG A 91 7.05 -17.13 4.15
N GLN A 92 6.39 -16.90 3.01
CA GLN A 92 5.41 -15.82 2.84
C GLN A 92 4.28 -15.81 3.89
N SER A 93 3.82 -16.96 4.36
CA SER A 93 2.74 -17.01 5.38
C SER A 93 3.13 -16.34 6.70
N GLU A 94 4.41 -16.37 7.07
CA GLU A 94 4.93 -15.74 8.29
C GLU A 94 4.90 -14.20 8.20
N ALA A 95 4.81 -13.64 7.00
CA ALA A 95 4.75 -12.18 6.80
C ALA A 95 3.34 -11.62 6.95
N PHE A 96 2.29 -12.46 6.94
CA PHE A 96 0.89 -12.00 7.01
C PHE A 96 0.58 -11.07 8.19
N PRO A 97 1.07 -11.32 9.42
CA PRO A 97 0.85 -10.40 10.55
C PRO A 97 1.54 -9.04 10.37
N LEU A 98 2.54 -8.95 9.49
CA LEU A 98 3.36 -7.75 9.27
C LEU A 98 2.75 -6.81 8.22
N LEU A 99 1.83 -7.29 7.38
CA LEU A 99 1.37 -6.56 6.19
C LEU A 99 0.69 -5.22 6.53
N SER A 100 0.03 -5.13 7.68
CA SER A 100 -0.62 -3.89 8.14
C SER A 100 0.38 -2.77 8.48
N ALA A 101 1.64 -3.13 8.77
CA ALA A 101 2.72 -2.21 9.07
C ALA A 101 3.59 -1.87 7.85
N LEU A 102 3.22 -2.33 6.65
CA LEU A 102 3.92 -1.94 5.43
C LEU A 102 3.82 -0.43 5.20
N PRO A 103 4.90 0.22 4.76
CA PRO A 103 4.91 1.66 4.56
C PRO A 103 4.00 2.07 3.39
N ALA A 104 3.46 3.28 3.49
CA ALA A 104 2.84 3.97 2.38
C ALA A 104 3.85 4.16 1.24
N ALA A 105 3.38 4.17 -0.01
CA ALA A 105 4.24 4.30 -1.16
C ALA A 105 4.98 5.66 -1.20
N PRO A 106 6.30 5.68 -1.48
CA PRO A 106 7.05 6.92 -1.58
C PRO A 106 6.76 7.64 -2.91
N SER A 107 7.26 8.86 -3.08
CA SER A 107 7.09 9.63 -4.32
C SER A 107 7.95 9.13 -5.49
N HIS A 108 9.06 8.41 -5.24
CA HIS A 108 9.93 7.92 -6.30
C HIS A 108 9.49 6.55 -6.84
N ALA A 109 9.69 6.33 -8.14
CA ALA A 109 9.19 5.16 -8.86
C ALA A 109 9.71 3.82 -8.29
N ASP A 110 11.00 3.72 -7.95
CA ASP A 110 11.56 2.44 -7.47
C ASP A 110 10.87 1.90 -6.22
N GLY A 111 10.58 2.75 -5.25
CA GLY A 111 9.93 2.33 -4.01
C GLY A 111 8.46 2.01 -4.22
N GLN A 112 7.79 2.74 -5.13
CA GLN A 112 6.44 2.36 -5.56
C GLN A 112 6.43 1.01 -6.29
N ASN A 113 7.44 0.73 -7.13
CA ASN A 113 7.58 -0.54 -7.84
C ASN A 113 7.76 -1.69 -6.84
N THR A 114 8.68 -1.54 -5.88
CA THR A 114 8.92 -2.53 -4.82
C THR A 114 7.65 -2.78 -4.01
N LEU A 115 6.99 -1.72 -3.52
CA LEU A 115 5.78 -1.89 -2.71
C LEU A 115 4.63 -2.49 -3.50
N TRP A 116 4.45 -2.13 -4.77
CA TRP A 116 3.41 -2.72 -5.60
C TRP A 116 3.62 -4.23 -5.76
N SER A 117 4.85 -4.64 -6.09
CA SER A 117 5.18 -6.05 -6.24
C SER A 117 4.95 -6.83 -4.96
N GLU A 118 5.47 -6.38 -3.82
CA GLU A 118 5.29 -7.07 -2.54
C GLU A 118 3.81 -7.13 -2.13
N ARG A 119 3.11 -5.99 -2.15
CA ARG A 119 1.69 -5.93 -1.77
C ARG A 119 0.82 -6.82 -2.65
N ARG A 120 0.99 -6.77 -3.98
CA ARG A 120 0.22 -7.61 -4.91
C ARG A 120 0.50 -9.09 -4.73
N ASN A 121 1.76 -9.44 -4.51
CA ASN A 121 2.14 -10.82 -4.31
C ASN A 121 1.57 -11.38 -2.99
N TYR A 122 1.70 -10.63 -1.88
CA TYR A 122 1.12 -11.02 -0.60
C TYR A 122 -0.41 -11.05 -0.60
N PHE A 123 -1.05 -10.16 -1.36
CA PHE A 123 -2.49 -10.20 -1.59
C PHE A 123 -2.92 -11.54 -2.20
N LEU A 124 -2.24 -11.99 -3.26
CA LEU A 124 -2.53 -13.26 -3.93
C LEU A 124 -2.25 -14.46 -3.02
N ASP A 125 -1.11 -14.48 -2.33
CA ASP A 125 -0.75 -15.57 -1.42
C ASP A 125 -1.75 -15.69 -0.25
N ALA A 126 -2.19 -14.56 0.29
CA ALA A 126 -3.18 -14.52 1.36
C ALA A 126 -4.54 -15.01 0.89
N LEU A 127 -4.98 -14.62 -0.33
CA LEU A 127 -6.21 -15.15 -0.92
C LEU A 127 -6.14 -16.66 -1.16
N GLN A 128 -5.01 -17.16 -1.67
CA GLN A 128 -4.79 -18.60 -1.88
C GLN A 128 -4.88 -19.39 -0.58
N GLN A 129 -4.41 -18.83 0.53
CA GLN A 129 -4.47 -19.45 1.86
C GLN A 129 -5.77 -19.16 2.63
N GLY A 130 -6.75 -18.48 2.01
CA GLY A 130 -8.00 -18.11 2.67
C GLY A 130 -7.87 -17.06 3.78
N ASN A 131 -6.71 -16.38 3.90
CA ASN A 131 -6.48 -15.36 4.90
C ASN A 131 -6.96 -13.98 4.41
N ALA A 132 -8.27 -13.76 4.53
CA ALA A 132 -8.91 -12.52 4.10
C ALA A 132 -8.35 -11.27 4.80
N ARG A 133 -8.00 -11.37 6.09
CA ARG A 133 -7.45 -10.22 6.84
C ARG A 133 -6.07 -9.82 6.31
N ALA A 134 -5.22 -10.80 6.02
CA ALA A 134 -3.91 -10.53 5.42
C ALA A 134 -4.04 -9.98 3.99
N ALA A 135 -4.97 -10.50 3.19
CA ALA A 135 -5.24 -9.97 1.85
C ALA A 135 -5.68 -8.50 1.91
N TYR A 136 -6.58 -8.16 2.83
CA TYR A 136 -6.97 -6.77 3.05
C TYR A 136 -5.77 -5.91 3.49
N ALA A 137 -5.00 -6.37 4.48
CA ALA A 137 -3.83 -5.65 4.99
C ALA A 137 -2.74 -5.42 3.93
N ALA A 138 -2.60 -6.33 2.95
CA ALA A 138 -1.65 -6.17 1.86
C ALA A 138 -1.94 -4.91 1.01
N MET A 139 -3.22 -4.57 0.81
CA MET A 139 -3.64 -3.46 -0.04
C MET A 139 -4.05 -2.20 0.73
N ASN A 140 -4.56 -2.36 1.94
CA ASN A 140 -4.91 -1.22 2.78
C ASN A 140 -3.65 -0.39 3.13
N GLY A 141 -3.82 0.94 3.21
CA GLY A 141 -2.72 1.86 3.48
C GLY A 141 -1.63 1.88 2.41
N HIS A 142 -1.94 1.49 1.16
CA HIS A 142 -0.95 1.39 0.09
C HIS A 142 -0.22 2.72 -0.21
N GLY A 143 -0.89 3.87 -0.09
CA GLY A 143 -0.27 5.20 -0.25
C GLY A 143 0.18 5.56 -1.68
N PHE A 144 -0.26 4.82 -2.70
CA PHE A 144 0.02 5.17 -4.10
C PHE A 144 -0.69 6.49 -4.45
N PRO A 145 0.02 7.49 -5.00
CA PRO A 145 -0.54 8.83 -5.16
C PRO A 145 -1.62 8.88 -6.24
N SER A 146 -1.43 8.16 -7.35
CA SER A 146 -2.30 8.20 -8.53
C SER A 146 -2.07 7.00 -9.46
N GLY A 147 -2.82 6.96 -10.57
CA GLY A 147 -2.66 5.97 -11.63
C GLY A 147 -3.21 4.59 -11.28
N GLU A 148 -2.87 3.61 -12.12
CA GLU A 148 -3.41 2.25 -12.04
C GLU A 148 -3.16 1.58 -10.69
N ARG A 149 -1.99 1.79 -10.07
CA ARG A 149 -1.67 1.21 -8.75
C ARG A 149 -2.62 1.68 -7.67
N LYS A 150 -3.02 2.96 -7.68
CA LYS A 150 -4.01 3.48 -6.74
C LYS A 150 -5.37 2.87 -7.03
N VAL A 151 -5.81 2.89 -8.29
CA VAL A 151 -7.10 2.32 -8.70
C VAL A 151 -7.22 0.85 -8.31
N ASP A 152 -6.20 0.03 -8.61
CA ASP A 152 -6.25 -1.39 -8.33
C ASP A 152 -6.07 -1.72 -6.84
N ALA A 153 -5.23 -0.98 -6.09
CA ALA A 153 -5.10 -1.20 -4.66
C ALA A 153 -6.40 -0.89 -3.91
N GLU A 154 -7.06 0.24 -4.23
CA GLU A 154 -8.37 0.58 -3.66
C GLU A 154 -9.43 -0.45 -4.06
N PHE A 155 -9.40 -0.91 -5.32
CA PHE A 155 -10.32 -1.96 -5.77
C PHE A 155 -10.14 -3.25 -4.97
N PHE A 156 -8.91 -3.73 -4.83
CA PHE A 156 -8.61 -4.98 -4.13
C PHE A 156 -8.92 -4.90 -2.64
N ALA A 157 -8.59 -3.79 -1.97
CA ALA A 157 -8.93 -3.58 -0.57
C ALA A 157 -10.46 -3.57 -0.37
N GLY A 158 -11.19 -2.79 -1.17
CA GLY A 158 -12.65 -2.73 -1.11
C GLY A 158 -13.33 -4.06 -1.43
N TRP A 159 -12.82 -4.79 -2.43
CA TRP A 159 -13.36 -6.09 -2.81
C TRP A 159 -13.18 -7.14 -1.70
N VAL A 160 -12.01 -7.21 -1.04
CA VAL A 160 -11.80 -8.11 0.10
C VAL A 160 -12.68 -7.71 1.28
N ALA A 161 -12.76 -6.42 1.59
CA ALA A 161 -13.62 -5.90 2.66
C ALA A 161 -15.08 -6.35 2.45
N LEU A 162 -15.62 -6.17 1.24
CA LEU A 162 -16.99 -6.54 0.93
C LEU A 162 -17.20 -8.06 0.89
N THR A 163 -16.39 -8.78 0.12
CA THR A 163 -16.70 -10.16 -0.29
C THR A 163 -16.12 -11.23 0.63
N LYS A 164 -15.12 -10.88 1.45
CA LYS A 164 -14.43 -11.83 2.35
C LYS A 164 -14.56 -11.45 3.81
N LEU A 165 -14.60 -10.15 4.12
CA LEU A 165 -14.72 -9.68 5.51
C LEU A 165 -16.15 -9.30 5.90
N ASN A 166 -17.09 -9.28 4.95
CA ASN A 166 -18.48 -8.83 5.17
C ASN A 166 -18.55 -7.43 5.79
N ASP A 167 -17.64 -6.55 5.39
CA ASP A 167 -17.56 -5.16 5.85
C ASP A 167 -17.89 -4.21 4.69
N PRO A 168 -19.18 -4.00 4.41
CA PRO A 168 -19.61 -3.13 3.32
C PRO A 168 -19.37 -1.64 3.60
N ALA A 169 -19.19 -1.24 4.86
CA ALA A 169 -18.90 0.15 5.22
C ALA A 169 -17.48 0.53 4.79
N THR A 170 -16.49 -0.28 5.17
CA THR A 170 -15.10 -0.10 4.74
C THR A 170 -14.96 -0.27 3.23
N ALA A 171 -15.69 -1.22 2.63
CA ALA A 171 -15.68 -1.40 1.17
C ALA A 171 -16.16 -0.15 0.42
N ALA A 172 -17.26 0.46 0.86
CA ALA A 172 -17.78 1.69 0.25
C ALA A 172 -16.76 2.84 0.32
N GLN A 173 -15.98 2.95 1.40
CA GLN A 173 -14.93 3.97 1.49
C GLN A 173 -13.86 3.76 0.42
N HIS A 174 -13.36 2.54 0.25
CA HIS A 174 -12.38 2.22 -0.79
C HIS A 174 -12.92 2.48 -2.21
N PHE A 175 -14.15 2.04 -2.49
CA PHE A 175 -14.74 2.25 -3.82
C PHE A 175 -15.01 3.72 -4.13
N GLU A 176 -15.29 4.53 -3.11
CA GLU A 176 -15.41 5.98 -3.26
C GLU A 176 -14.07 6.65 -3.56
N VAL A 177 -12.98 6.23 -2.90
CA VAL A 177 -11.62 6.68 -3.25
C VAL A 177 -11.26 6.26 -4.68
N LEU A 178 -11.61 5.03 -5.07
CA LEU A 178 -11.42 4.54 -6.44
C LEU A 178 -12.20 5.39 -7.46
N ARG A 179 -13.46 5.72 -7.17
CA ARG A 179 -14.30 6.59 -8.01
C ARG A 179 -13.66 7.96 -8.21
N ASN A 180 -13.04 8.50 -7.16
CA ASN A 180 -12.38 9.80 -7.20
C ASN A 180 -10.95 9.74 -7.78
N ALA A 181 -10.39 8.55 -8.02
CA ALA A 181 -9.02 8.38 -8.50
C ALA A 181 -8.89 8.53 -10.04
N SER A 182 -9.97 8.35 -10.80
CA SER A 182 -9.95 8.45 -12.27
C SER A 182 -11.34 8.66 -12.84
N SER A 183 -11.49 9.55 -13.82
CA SER A 183 -12.74 9.80 -14.55
C SER A 183 -12.93 8.89 -15.78
N THR A 184 -12.03 7.93 -16.03
CA THR A 184 -12.18 7.03 -17.19
C THR A 184 -13.43 6.15 -17.04
N PRO A 185 -14.14 5.84 -18.15
CA PRO A 185 -15.35 5.01 -18.06
C PRO A 185 -15.13 3.65 -17.42
N ILE A 186 -13.95 3.02 -17.65
CA ILE A 186 -13.60 1.72 -17.06
C ILE A 186 -13.51 1.81 -15.53
N THR A 187 -12.90 2.86 -15.00
CA THR A 187 -12.80 3.06 -13.55
C THR A 187 -14.14 3.47 -12.95
N GLN A 188 -14.86 4.40 -13.59
CA GLN A 188 -16.17 4.85 -13.10
C GLN A 188 -17.19 3.70 -13.07
N GLY A 189 -17.32 2.95 -14.15
CA GLY A 189 -18.20 1.77 -14.20
C GLY A 189 -17.88 0.77 -13.09
N ARG A 190 -16.59 0.48 -12.88
CA ARG A 190 -16.14 -0.39 -11.77
C ARG A 190 -16.52 0.18 -10.41
N ALA A 191 -16.22 1.45 -10.15
CA ALA A 191 -16.48 2.08 -8.85
C ALA A 191 -17.97 2.10 -8.52
N LEU A 192 -18.79 2.57 -9.45
CA LEU A 192 -20.22 2.76 -9.28
C LEU A 192 -20.94 1.42 -9.09
N TYR A 193 -20.58 0.40 -9.88
CA TYR A 193 -21.09 -0.95 -9.65
C TYR A 193 -20.79 -1.46 -8.24
N TRP A 194 -19.54 -1.35 -7.79
CA TRP A 194 -19.15 -1.87 -6.48
C TRP A 194 -19.65 -1.02 -5.30
N LEU A 195 -19.85 0.29 -5.49
CA LEU A 195 -20.60 1.14 -4.54
C LEU A 195 -22.06 0.70 -4.42
N GLY A 196 -22.71 0.35 -5.54
CA GLY A 196 -24.03 -0.26 -5.53
C GLY A 196 -24.05 -1.56 -4.75
N ARG A 197 -23.07 -2.44 -4.98
CA ARG A 197 -22.94 -3.73 -4.24
C ARG A 197 -22.73 -3.53 -2.75
N ALA A 198 -21.93 -2.54 -2.35
CA ALA A 198 -21.73 -2.19 -0.95
C ALA A 198 -23.02 -1.61 -0.32
N ALA A 199 -23.76 -0.77 -1.04
CA ALA A 199 -25.06 -0.26 -0.58
C ALA A 199 -26.10 -1.39 -0.43
N GLU A 200 -26.19 -2.32 -1.38
CA GLU A 200 -27.05 -3.51 -1.28
C GLU A 200 -26.72 -4.34 -0.03
N ALA A 201 -25.43 -4.59 0.22
CA ALA A 201 -24.99 -5.34 1.39
C ALA A 201 -25.30 -4.65 2.73
N ARG A 202 -25.51 -3.33 2.72
CA ARG A 202 -26.00 -2.56 3.88
C ARG A 202 -27.52 -2.50 3.99
N GLY A 203 -28.26 -3.07 3.04
CA GLY A 203 -29.72 -2.96 2.96
C GLY A 203 -30.25 -1.64 2.38
N ASP A 204 -29.36 -0.75 1.89
CA ASP A 204 -29.73 0.52 1.25
C ASP A 204 -30.08 0.29 -0.23
N ARG A 205 -31.30 -0.18 -0.47
CA ARG A 205 -31.79 -0.51 -1.82
C ARG A 205 -31.87 0.71 -2.74
N GLU A 206 -32.33 1.84 -2.21
CA GLU A 206 -32.42 3.07 -3.00
C GLU A 206 -31.05 3.62 -3.36
N GLY A 207 -30.11 3.63 -2.41
CA GLY A 207 -28.72 4.01 -2.68
C GLY A 207 -28.05 3.07 -3.68
N ALA A 208 -28.27 1.76 -3.56
CA ALA A 208 -27.79 0.80 -4.54
C ALA A 208 -28.30 1.10 -5.94
N GLN A 209 -29.61 1.32 -6.09
CA GLN A 209 -30.23 1.64 -7.37
C GLN A 209 -29.63 2.91 -8.00
N ARG A 210 -29.43 3.97 -7.21
CA ARG A 210 -28.80 5.21 -7.68
C ARG A 210 -27.39 4.95 -8.22
N TRP A 211 -26.60 4.15 -7.52
CA TRP A 211 -25.25 3.81 -7.97
C TRP A 211 -25.24 2.97 -9.25
N TYR A 212 -26.15 1.99 -9.35
CA TYR A 212 -26.28 1.16 -10.55
C TYR A 212 -26.71 1.96 -11.78
N GLN A 213 -27.68 2.86 -11.63
CA GLN A 213 -28.12 3.74 -12.70
C GLN A 213 -26.97 4.64 -13.19
N ALA A 214 -26.23 5.26 -12.27
CA ALA A 214 -25.05 6.04 -12.64
C ALA A 214 -23.97 5.17 -13.31
N GLY A 215 -23.74 3.95 -12.83
CA GLY A 215 -22.80 3.01 -13.44
C GLY A 215 -23.21 2.57 -14.84
N ALA A 216 -24.52 2.44 -15.10
CA ALA A 216 -25.08 2.04 -16.38
C ALA A 216 -24.79 3.05 -17.51
N GLU A 217 -24.55 4.32 -17.18
CA GLU A 217 -24.09 5.33 -18.15
C GLU A 217 -22.75 4.94 -18.81
N HIS A 218 -21.98 4.04 -18.20
CA HIS A 218 -20.73 3.49 -18.71
C HIS A 218 -20.88 2.09 -19.34
N TRP A 219 -22.03 1.81 -19.98
CA TRP A 219 -22.44 0.53 -20.60
C TRP A 219 -21.44 -0.12 -21.56
N GLN A 220 -20.50 0.65 -22.12
CA GLN A 220 -19.42 0.11 -22.97
C GLN A 220 -18.37 -0.68 -22.19
N THR A 221 -18.43 -0.67 -20.85
CA THR A 221 -17.48 -1.35 -19.97
C THR A 221 -18.14 -2.55 -19.28
N PHE A 222 -17.35 -3.57 -18.95
CA PHE A 222 -17.85 -4.77 -18.27
C PHE A 222 -18.69 -4.45 -17.02
N TYR A 223 -18.17 -3.60 -16.12
CA TYR A 223 -18.90 -3.23 -14.91
C TYR A 223 -20.07 -2.28 -15.17
N GLY A 224 -20.02 -1.47 -16.23
CA GLY A 224 -21.18 -0.68 -16.64
C GLY A 224 -22.32 -1.55 -17.14
N GLN A 225 -22.02 -2.65 -17.83
CA GLN A 225 -23.04 -3.64 -18.23
C GLN A 225 -23.65 -4.34 -17.01
N LEU A 226 -22.82 -4.76 -16.04
CA LEU A 226 -23.33 -5.32 -14.79
C LEU A 226 -24.16 -4.32 -13.97
N ALA A 227 -23.80 -3.03 -14.02
CA ALA A 227 -24.57 -1.97 -13.39
C ALA A 227 -25.92 -1.75 -14.11
N ALA A 228 -25.94 -1.77 -15.44
CA ALA A 228 -27.17 -1.70 -16.23
C ALA A 228 -28.11 -2.88 -15.92
N GLU A 229 -27.59 -4.11 -15.88
CA GLU A 229 -28.37 -5.30 -15.50
C GLU A 229 -28.95 -5.17 -14.09
N LYS A 230 -28.18 -4.61 -13.15
CA LYS A 230 -28.64 -4.35 -11.79
C LYS A 230 -29.66 -3.21 -11.68
N ALA A 231 -29.60 -2.25 -12.59
CA ALA A 231 -30.51 -1.10 -12.62
C ALA A 231 -31.89 -1.45 -13.19
N GLY A 232 -32.00 -2.50 -14.01
CA GLY A 232 -33.24 -2.94 -14.67
C GLY A 232 -33.35 -2.38 -16.08
#